data_AF-A0A925ULX6-F1
#
_entry.id   AF-A0A925ULX6-F1
#
_cell.length_a   1.000
_cell.length_b   1.000
_cell.length_c   1.000
_cell.angle_alpha   90.00
_cell.angle_beta   90.00
_cell.angle_gamma   90.00
#
_symmetry.space_group_name_H-M   'P 1'
#
loop_
_entity.id
_entity.type
_entity.pdbx_description
1 polymer ?
#
loop_
_entity_poly.entity_id
_entity_poly.type
_entity_poly.pdbx_seq_one_letter_code
_entity_poly.pdbx_strand_id
1 'polypeptide(L)' 'MYEMISKNFMGSTITLALTGLPILITGEVVPTSATNIIGLRIEGGNKVYINTNLVAFFY' A
#
# COMPACT_ATOMS: atom_id res chain seq x y z
N MET A 1 1.41 -9.47 -6.04
CA MET A 1 1.80 -8.19 -5.38
C MET A 1 1.18 -8.04 -4.00
N TYR A 2 -0.14 -8.27 -3.85
CA TYR A 2 -0.84 -8.28 -2.54
C TYR A 2 -0.06 -9.01 -1.44
N GLU A 3 0.17 -10.32 -1.61
CA GLU A 3 0.81 -11.13 -0.57
C GLU A 3 2.24 -10.68 -0.24
N MET A 4 2.99 -10.26 -1.24
CA MET A 4 4.36 -9.77 -1.04
C MET A 4 4.35 -8.54 -0.14
N ILE A 5 3.48 -7.56 -0.42
CA ILE A 5 3.39 -6.34 0.40
C ILE A 5 2.82 -6.66 1.79
N SER A 6 1.72 -7.40 1.86
CA SER A 6 1.03 -7.67 3.12
C SER A 6 1.79 -8.61 4.06
N LYS A 7 2.66 -9.51 3.54
CA LYS A 7 3.48 -10.40 4.35
C LYS A 7 4.86 -9.80 4.66
N ASN A 8 5.53 -9.23 3.67
CA ASN A 8 6.95 -8.86 3.81
C ASN A 8 7.16 -7.43 4.32
N PHE A 9 6.17 -6.56 4.17
CA PHE A 9 6.29 -5.13 4.51
C PHE A 9 5.30 -4.68 5.59
N MET A 10 4.60 -5.61 6.26
CA MET A 10 3.69 -5.28 7.35
C MET A 10 4.39 -4.46 8.44
N GLY A 11 3.78 -3.35 8.87
CA GLY A 11 4.36 -2.42 9.85
C GLY A 11 5.55 -1.60 9.34
N SER A 12 5.98 -1.81 8.09
CA SER A 12 7.05 -1.03 7.47
C SER A 12 6.47 0.16 6.72
N THR A 13 7.24 1.26 6.67
CA THR A 13 6.90 2.40 5.82
C THR A 13 7.38 2.13 4.40
N ILE A 14 6.46 2.17 3.44
CA ILE A 14 6.74 1.99 2.02
C ILE A 14 6.13 3.13 1.21
N THR A 15 6.68 3.35 0.01
CA THR A 15 6.08 4.23 -1.00
C THR A 15 5.51 3.37 -2.13
N LEU A 16 4.24 3.57 -2.45
CA LEU A 16 3.56 2.91 -3.58
C LEU A 16 3.31 3.92 -4.70
N ALA A 17 3.61 3.53 -5.93
CA ALA A 17 3.19 4.27 -7.11
C ALA A 17 1.84 3.73 -7.60
N LEU A 18 0.94 4.62 -8.00
CA LEU A 18 -0.34 4.23 -8.58
C LEU A 18 -0.24 4.15 -10.11
N THR A 19 -0.63 3.02 -10.71
CA THR A 19 -0.64 2.87 -12.17
C THR A 19 -1.70 3.78 -12.79
N GLY A 20 -1.35 4.48 -13.88
CA GLY A 20 -2.28 5.35 -14.60
C GLY A 20 -2.42 6.76 -14.03
N LEU A 21 -1.77 7.07 -12.89
CA LEU A 21 -1.71 8.40 -12.30
C LEU A 21 -0.28 8.69 -11.81
N PRO A 22 0.27 9.90 -11.99
CA PRO A 22 1.58 10.25 -11.45
C PRO A 22 1.51 10.56 -9.95
N ILE A 23 1.02 9.60 -9.16
CA ILE A 23 0.77 9.73 -7.72
C ILE A 23 1.62 8.71 -6.96
N LEU A 24 2.29 9.18 -5.92
CA LEU A 24 3.03 8.38 -4.95
C LEU A 24 2.35 8.51 -3.60
N ILE A 25 2.14 7.39 -2.91
CA ILE A 25 1.58 7.35 -1.56
C ILE A 25 2.59 6.67 -0.65
N THR A 26 3.02 7.39 0.39
CA THR A 26 3.93 6.87 1.40
C THR A 26 3.18 6.66 2.71
N GLY A 27 3.35 5.50 3.33
CA GLY A 27 2.74 5.19 4.60
C GLY A 27 3.18 3.85 5.17
N GLU A 28 2.80 3.61 6.42
CA GLU A 28 3.00 2.33 7.12
C GLU A 28 1.99 1.31 6.60
N VAL A 29 2.45 0.12 6.20
CA VAL A 29 1.55 -0.97 5.82
C VAL A 29 0.79 -1.46 7.05
N VAL A 30 -0.54 -1.41 6.99
CA VAL A 30 -1.44 -1.82 8.07
C VAL A 30 -2.30 -3.01 7.66
N PRO A 31 -2.74 -3.84 8.63
CA PRO A 31 -3.60 -4.98 8.33
C PRO A 31 -4.95 -4.53 7.75
N THR A 32 -5.45 -5.34 6.83
CA THR A 32 -6.75 -5.17 6.18
C THR A 32 -7.44 -6.53 6.16
N SER A 33 -8.76 -6.53 6.36
CA SER A 33 -9.60 -7.73 6.24
C SER A 33 -10.00 -8.04 4.79
N ALA A 34 -9.73 -7.13 3.86
CA ALA A 34 -10.08 -7.28 2.46
C ALA A 34 -8.93 -7.88 1.65
N THR A 35 -9.25 -8.88 0.83
CA THR A 35 -8.30 -9.47 -0.13
C THR A 35 -8.00 -8.49 -1.26
N ASN A 36 -6.77 -8.51 -1.76
CA ASN A 36 -6.30 -7.63 -2.85
C ASN A 36 -6.37 -6.11 -2.56
N ILE A 37 -6.45 -5.73 -1.29
CA ILE A 37 -6.38 -4.33 -0.84
C ILE A 37 -5.14 -4.15 0.02
N ILE A 38 -4.32 -3.14 -0.29
CA ILE A 38 -3.26 -2.68 0.62
C ILE A 38 -3.81 -1.53 1.45
N GLY A 39 -3.70 -1.65 2.77
CA GLY A 39 -3.93 -0.55 3.69
C GLY A 39 -2.61 0.15 4.00
N LEU A 40 -2.57 1.46 3.84
CA LEU A 40 -1.48 2.32 4.30
C LEU A 40 -2.01 3.29 5.35
N ARG A 41 -1.33 3.42 6.48
CA ARG A 41 -1.50 4.55 7.40
C ARG A 41 -0.53 5.65 6.97
N ILE A 42 -1.08 6.77 6.52
CA ILE A 42 -0.32 7.92 6.03
C ILE A 42 0.00 8.90 7.16
N GLU A 43 0.83 9.90 6.87
CA GLU A 43 1.10 11.02 7.77
C GLU A 43 -0.23 11.68 8.22
N GLY A 44 -0.36 11.95 9.52
CA GLY A 44 -1.62 12.39 10.13
C GLY A 44 -2.53 11.25 10.60
N GLY A 45 -2.14 9.99 10.42
CA GLY A 45 -2.81 8.81 10.99
C GLY A 45 -4.02 8.30 10.20
N ASN A 46 -4.38 8.99 9.11
CA ASN A 46 -5.42 8.56 8.18
C ASN A 46 -5.03 7.24 7.51
N LYS A 47 -6.04 6.45 7.14
CA LYS A 47 -5.83 5.18 6.42
C LYS A 47 -6.29 5.32 4.97
N VAL A 48 -5.46 4.88 4.05
CA VAL A 48 -5.75 4.80 2.62
C VAL A 48 -5.77 3.34 2.20
N TYR A 49 -6.75 2.97 1.39
CA TYR A 49 -6.94 1.61 0.90
C TYR A 49 -6.81 1.59 -0.61
N ILE A 50 -5.88 0.78 -1.12
CA ILE A 50 -5.49 0.77 -2.52
C ILE A 50 -5.67 -0.64 -3.05
N ASN A 51 -6.40 -0.78 -4.17
CA ASN A 51 -6.49 -2.06 -4.85
C ASN A 51 -5.12 -2.42 -5.43
N THR A 52 -4.65 -3.65 -5.19
CA THR A 52 -3.32 -4.09 -5.60
C THR A 52 -3.10 -4.11 -7.11
N ASN A 53 -4.18 -4.14 -7.90
CA ASN A 53 -4.11 -4.04 -9.35
C ASN A 53 -3.72 -2.63 -9.84
N LEU A 54 -3.84 -1.62 -8.96
CA LEU A 54 -3.49 -0.23 -9.24
C LEU A 54 -2.09 0.11 -8.72
N VAL A 55 -1.36 -0.85 -8.16
CA VAL A 55 -0.04 -0.60 -7.56
C VAL A 55 1.03 -1.00 -8.56
N ALA A 56 1.92 -0.05 -8.85
CA ALA A 56 3.23 -0.36 -9.37
C ALA A 56 4.22 -0.39 -8.20
N PHE A 57 4.91 -1.51 -8.05
CA PHE A 57 5.92 -1.73 -7.04
C PHE A 57 7.23 -2.08 -7.71
N PHE A 58 8.23 -1.23 -7.54
CA PHE A 58 9.58 -1.40 -8.07
C PHE A 58 10.52 -1.65 -6.90
N TYR A 59 11.34 -2.70 -7.00
CA TYR A 59 12.35 -3.08 -6.00
C TYR A 59 13.75 -3.04 -6.63
#